data_AF-A0A1V0UJM4-F1
#
_entry.id   AF-A0A1V0UJM4-F1
#
_cell.length_a   1.000
_cell.length_b   1.000
_cell.length_c   1.000
_cell.angle_alpha   90.00
_cell.angle_beta   90.00
_cell.angle_gamma   90.00
#
_symmetry.space_group_name_H-M   'P 1'
#
loop_
_entity.id
_entity.type
_entity.pdbx_description
1 polymer ?
#
loop_
_entity_poly.entity_id
_entity_poly.type
_entity_poly.pdbx_seq_one_letter_code
_entity_poly.pdbx_strand_id
1 'polypeptide(L)'
;MEQALLQARTLIESTVVLHRRRSVADTVPVARTGAAHLGESVERLIARGHHAVSVTLVGHGEFTESVLRVLGENPGRAVVRVLCTAEIAPDVAERLAGLPIEQTEVRVSDSDLRAVLVVDGFTALMPANCAGGGEQFAVVNDMATVRALELLFAGTWGAARRLADHLRLSPRLRLELVRKILERLRAGHTDEAAAHEINVSLRTYRRYVAEILRDLDAISRFQAGARAVQLGLLPA
;
A
#
# COMPACT_ATOMS: atom_id res chain seq x y z
N MET A 1 -34.55 8.14 26.27
CA MET A 1 -33.75 9.32 25.85
C MET A 1 -32.64 8.95 24.87
N GLU A 2 -32.00 7.79 25.03
CA GLU A 2 -30.86 7.32 24.21
C GLU A 2 -31.23 7.00 22.73
N GLN A 3 -32.43 6.47 22.47
CA GLN A 3 -32.91 6.19 21.09
C GLN A 3 -33.13 7.45 20.25
N ALA A 4 -33.52 8.58 20.86
CA ALA A 4 -33.73 9.84 20.15
C ALA A 4 -32.40 10.47 19.70
N LEU A 5 -31.34 10.30 20.49
CA LEU A 5 -29.97 10.73 20.17
C LEU A 5 -29.34 9.88 19.06
N LEU A 6 -29.59 8.56 19.06
CA LEU A 6 -29.15 7.67 17.99
C LEU A 6 -29.85 8.01 16.66
N GLN A 7 -31.16 8.25 16.66
CA GLN A 7 -31.91 8.65 15.45
C GLN A 7 -31.49 10.04 14.92
N ALA A 8 -31.24 11.01 15.80
CA ALA A 8 -30.74 12.32 15.39
C ALA A 8 -29.35 12.21 14.73
N ARG A 9 -28.48 11.33 15.25
CA ARG A 9 -27.17 11.06 14.64
C ARG A 9 -27.29 10.41 13.26
N THR A 10 -28.20 9.44 13.08
CA THR A 10 -28.41 8.79 11.78
C THR A 10 -28.98 9.77 10.75
N LEU A 11 -29.85 10.70 11.18
CA LEU A 11 -30.43 11.75 10.32
C LEU A 11 -29.40 12.82 9.94
N ILE A 12 -28.48 13.17 10.84
CA ILE A 12 -27.38 14.09 10.54
C ILE A 12 -26.38 13.43 9.59
N GLU A 13 -25.99 12.18 9.84
CA GLU A 13 -25.10 11.41 8.96
C GLU A 13 -25.73 11.21 7.56
N SER A 14 -27.03 10.92 7.47
CA SER A 14 -27.72 10.78 6.19
C SER A 14 -27.85 12.10 5.42
N THR A 15 -28.09 13.21 6.12
CA THR A 15 -28.24 14.54 5.51
C THR A 15 -26.89 15.09 5.04
N VAL A 16 -25.81 14.85 5.78
CA VAL A 16 -24.44 15.22 5.39
C VAL A 16 -23.99 14.43 4.16
N VAL A 17 -24.31 13.14 4.07
CA VAL A 17 -24.04 12.31 2.88
C VAL A 17 -24.83 12.79 1.67
N LEU A 18 -26.11 13.16 1.84
CA LEU A 18 -26.97 13.65 0.75
C LEU A 18 -26.58 15.06 0.26
N HIS A 19 -26.15 15.95 1.15
CA HIS A 19 -25.68 17.28 0.75
C HIS A 19 -24.32 17.21 0.03
N ARG A 20 -23.41 16.33 0.50
CA ARG A 20 -22.12 16.07 -0.18
C ARG A 20 -22.32 15.46 -1.57
N ARG A 21 -23.30 14.56 -1.75
CA ARG A 21 -23.70 14.02 -3.07
C ARG A 21 -24.10 15.12 -4.06
N ARG A 22 -24.71 16.21 -3.60
CA ARG A 22 -25.17 17.30 -4.46
C ARG A 22 -24.03 18.20 -4.95
N SER A 23 -22.97 18.40 -4.15
CA SER A 23 -21.79 19.17 -4.58
C SER A 23 -20.86 18.43 -5.55
N VAL A 24 -20.86 17.09 -5.55
CA VAL A 24 -20.03 16.28 -6.48
C VAL A 24 -20.66 16.15 -7.87
N ALA A 25 -21.99 16.25 -7.98
CA ALA A 25 -22.73 16.04 -9.22
C ALA A 25 -22.41 17.04 -10.35
N ASP A 26 -21.86 18.22 -10.03
CA ASP A 26 -21.50 19.26 -11.00
C ASP A 26 -20.02 19.23 -11.45
N THR A 27 -19.23 18.24 -10.99
CA THR A 27 -17.82 18.09 -11.39
C THR A 27 -17.63 17.07 -12.50
N VAL A 28 -16.71 17.36 -13.43
CA VAL A 28 -16.26 16.39 -14.44
C VAL A 28 -15.86 15.09 -13.72
N PRO A 29 -16.43 13.92 -14.08
CA PRO A 29 -16.24 12.66 -13.35
C PRO A 29 -14.78 12.23 -13.23
N VAL A 30 -13.99 12.57 -14.26
CA VAL A 30 -12.54 12.37 -14.31
C VAL A 30 -11.89 13.62 -14.90
N ALA A 31 -11.09 14.34 -14.11
CA ALA A 31 -10.26 15.43 -14.58
C ALA A 31 -8.81 14.96 -14.72
N ARG A 32 -8.13 15.33 -15.79
CA ARG A 32 -6.69 15.06 -15.96
C ARG A 32 -5.86 16.27 -15.56
N THR A 33 -4.79 16.02 -14.83
CA THR A 33 -3.80 17.02 -14.46
C THR A 33 -2.41 16.55 -14.88
N GLY A 34 -1.55 17.49 -15.27
CA GLY A 34 -0.15 17.20 -15.54
C GLY A 34 0.66 17.04 -14.25
N ALA A 35 1.80 16.38 -14.35
CA ALA A 35 2.85 16.26 -13.33
C ALA A 35 3.15 17.55 -12.56
N ALA A 36 3.30 18.67 -13.26
CA ALA A 36 3.63 19.97 -12.66
C ALA A 36 2.64 20.43 -11.57
N HIS A 37 1.39 19.95 -11.61
CA HIS A 37 0.33 20.31 -10.65
C HIS A 37 -0.01 19.19 -9.67
N LEU A 38 0.77 18.11 -9.67
CA LEU A 38 0.51 16.95 -8.81
C LEU A 38 0.58 17.31 -7.33
N GLY A 39 1.65 18.00 -6.91
CA GLY A 39 1.84 18.42 -5.51
C GLY A 39 0.67 19.25 -4.99
N GLU A 40 0.25 20.28 -5.73
CA GLU A 40 -0.91 21.11 -5.38
C GLU A 40 -2.21 20.31 -5.33
N SER A 41 -2.36 19.32 -6.22
CA SER A 41 -3.55 18.46 -6.25
C SER A 41 -3.59 17.52 -5.04
N VAL A 42 -2.46 16.92 -4.67
CA VAL A 42 -2.32 16.08 -3.46
C VAL A 42 -2.63 16.90 -2.21
N GLU A 43 -2.01 18.08 -2.08
CA GLU A 43 -2.22 18.98 -0.95
C GLU A 43 -3.68 19.39 -0.80
N ARG A 44 -4.31 19.86 -1.90
CA ARG A 44 -5.74 20.23 -1.89
C ARG A 44 -6.64 19.06 -1.52
N LEU A 45 -6.34 17.84 -1.95
CA LEU A 45 -7.13 16.66 -1.62
C LEU A 45 -6.99 16.30 -0.15
N ILE A 46 -5.76 16.17 0.36
CA ILE A 46 -5.50 15.81 1.76
C ILE A 46 -6.05 16.87 2.72
N ALA A 47 -5.89 18.16 2.40
CA ALA A 47 -6.40 19.26 3.23
C ALA A 47 -7.94 19.30 3.30
N ARG A 48 -8.63 18.81 2.28
CA ARG A 48 -10.11 18.67 2.26
C ARG A 48 -10.59 17.41 2.97
N GLY A 49 -9.71 16.43 3.19
CA GLY A 49 -10.03 15.18 3.87
C GLY A 49 -10.22 15.40 5.37
N HIS A 50 -11.35 14.94 5.90
CA HIS A 50 -11.67 15.10 7.32
C HIS A 50 -11.72 13.78 8.08
N HIS A 51 -11.87 12.65 7.41
CA HIS A 51 -12.12 11.36 8.04
C HIS A 51 -11.04 10.33 7.74
N ALA A 52 -10.73 10.12 6.46
CA ALA A 52 -9.83 9.04 6.06
C ALA A 52 -9.04 9.41 4.79
N VAL A 53 -7.76 9.10 4.82
CA VAL A 53 -6.87 9.12 3.66
C VAL A 53 -6.32 7.72 3.49
N SER A 54 -6.61 7.08 2.36
CA SER A 54 -6.08 5.76 2.03
C SER A 54 -5.19 5.89 0.81
N VAL A 55 -3.91 5.56 0.95
CA VAL A 55 -2.92 5.71 -0.11
C VAL A 55 -2.20 4.40 -0.37
N THR A 56 -1.98 4.12 -1.65
CA THR A 56 -1.09 3.07 -2.13
C THR A 56 0.13 3.71 -2.79
N LEU A 57 1.31 3.45 -2.26
CA LEU A 57 2.60 3.98 -2.72
C LEU A 57 3.38 2.86 -3.43
N VAL A 58 3.90 3.16 -4.62
CA VAL A 58 4.57 2.18 -5.48
C VAL A 58 5.80 2.82 -6.12
N GLY A 59 6.97 2.25 -5.84
CA GLY A 59 8.24 2.78 -6.36
C GLY A 59 8.49 4.24 -5.96
N HIS A 60 9.49 4.86 -6.60
CA HIS A 60 9.98 6.21 -6.29
C HIS A 60 9.56 7.26 -7.34
N GLY A 61 8.36 7.09 -7.93
CA GLY A 61 7.83 8.02 -8.95
C GLY A 61 7.29 9.32 -8.34
N GLU A 62 6.95 10.31 -9.18
CA GLU A 62 6.51 11.64 -8.73
C GLU A 62 5.30 11.59 -7.80
N PHE A 63 4.38 10.63 -8.03
CA PHE A 63 3.25 10.38 -7.15
C PHE A 63 3.67 10.03 -5.74
N THR A 64 4.57 9.05 -5.57
CA THR A 64 5.02 8.61 -4.26
C THR A 64 5.72 9.75 -3.52
N GLU A 65 6.63 10.43 -4.20
CA GLU A 65 7.38 11.56 -3.63
C GLU A 65 6.44 12.70 -3.21
N SER A 66 5.46 13.04 -4.05
CA SER A 66 4.50 14.11 -3.75
C SER A 66 3.64 13.77 -2.54
N VAL A 67 3.15 12.53 -2.43
CA VAL A 67 2.29 12.13 -1.32
C VAL A 67 3.08 12.02 -0.01
N LEU A 68 4.28 11.43 -0.03
CA LEU A 68 5.14 11.35 1.16
C LEU A 68 5.53 12.73 1.68
N ARG A 69 5.85 13.67 0.79
CA ARG A 69 6.13 15.05 1.16
C ARG A 69 4.94 15.70 1.86
N VAL A 70 3.76 15.68 1.22
CA VAL A 70 2.56 16.35 1.77
C VAL A 70 2.11 15.71 3.08
N LEU A 71 2.09 14.37 3.18
CA LEU A 71 1.72 13.69 4.42
C LEU A 71 2.70 13.98 5.55
N GLY A 72 4.01 14.01 5.26
CA GLY A 72 5.05 14.32 6.26
C GLY A 72 4.98 15.76 6.78
N GLU A 73 4.60 16.71 5.93
CA GLU A 73 4.45 18.13 6.29
C GLU A 73 3.11 18.42 6.98
N ASN A 74 2.04 17.76 6.55
CA ASN A 74 0.69 18.03 7.03
C ASN A 74 -0.17 16.75 7.01
N PRO A 75 -0.20 15.98 8.11
CA PRO A 75 -1.06 14.79 8.20
C PRO A 75 -2.56 15.11 8.18
N GLY A 76 -2.95 16.39 8.29
CA GLY A 76 -4.34 16.78 8.48
C GLY A 76 -4.92 16.22 9.79
N ARG A 77 -6.24 16.04 9.83
CA ARG A 77 -6.96 15.42 10.96
C ARG A 77 -7.50 14.01 10.64
N ALA A 78 -7.26 13.54 9.42
CA ALA A 78 -7.82 12.30 8.92
C ALA A 78 -6.99 11.10 9.40
N VAL A 79 -7.63 9.94 9.51
CA VAL A 79 -6.90 8.68 9.70
C VAL A 79 -6.22 8.31 8.38
N VAL A 80 -4.90 8.20 8.39
CA VAL A 80 -4.05 7.88 7.25
C VAL A 80 -3.75 6.38 7.25
N ARG A 81 -4.07 5.71 6.15
CA ARG A 81 -3.74 4.31 5.89
C ARG A 81 -2.84 4.26 4.67
N VAL A 82 -1.61 3.81 4.87
CA VAL A 82 -0.60 3.72 3.82
C VAL A 82 -0.32 2.27 3.51
N LEU A 83 -0.57 1.87 2.26
CA LEU A 83 -0.12 0.61 1.70
C LEU A 83 1.10 0.89 0.83
N CYS A 84 2.20 0.16 1.01
CA CYS A 84 3.39 0.32 0.17
C CYS A 84 3.97 -1.03 -0.27
N THR A 85 4.79 -1.00 -1.32
CA THR A 85 5.59 -2.18 -1.71
C THR A 85 6.77 -2.37 -0.75
N ALA A 86 7.27 -3.61 -0.66
CA ALA A 86 8.43 -3.94 0.17
C ALA A 86 9.69 -3.13 -0.18
N GLU A 87 9.85 -2.76 -1.46
CA GLU A 87 10.97 -1.97 -1.97
C GLU A 87 11.09 -0.62 -1.25
N ILE A 88 9.99 0.12 -1.13
CA ILE A 88 9.97 1.49 -0.60
C ILE A 88 9.66 1.54 0.91
N ALA A 89 9.37 0.40 1.53
CA ALA A 89 8.96 0.34 2.94
C ALA A 89 9.95 1.05 3.91
N PRO A 90 11.29 0.95 3.75
CA PRO A 90 12.21 1.68 4.61
C PRO A 90 12.10 3.20 4.47
N ASP A 91 11.95 3.72 3.25
CA ASP A 91 11.83 5.15 2.99
C ASP A 91 10.49 5.69 3.50
N VAL A 92 9.39 4.97 3.28
CA VAL A 92 8.08 5.29 3.86
C VAL A 92 8.15 5.34 5.39
N ALA A 93 8.90 4.42 6.02
CA ALA A 93 9.08 4.41 7.46
C ALA A 93 9.81 5.65 7.97
N GLU A 94 10.88 6.07 7.29
CA GLU A 94 11.65 7.26 7.63
C GLU A 94 10.82 8.53 7.44
N ARG A 95 10.21 8.69 6.26
CA ARG A 95 9.45 9.90 5.87
C ARG A 95 8.19 10.11 6.69
N LEU A 96 7.56 9.05 7.19
CA LEU A 96 6.34 9.13 7.98
C LEU A 96 6.57 8.91 9.49
N ALA A 97 7.82 8.80 9.95
CA ALA A 97 8.15 8.57 11.35
C ALA A 97 7.61 9.64 12.31
N GLY A 98 7.45 10.88 11.84
CA GLY A 98 6.94 12.00 12.62
C GLY A 98 5.42 12.04 12.78
N LEU A 99 4.68 11.15 12.11
CA LEU A 99 3.21 11.19 12.14
C LEU A 99 2.65 10.51 13.39
N PRO A 100 1.49 10.98 13.92
CA PRO A 100 0.86 10.34 15.07
C PRO A 100 0.46 8.89 14.77
N ILE A 101 1.03 7.94 15.50
CA ILE A 101 0.76 6.50 15.33
C ILE A 101 -0.70 6.10 15.54
N GLU A 102 -1.47 6.94 16.23
CA GLU A 102 -2.90 6.73 16.48
C GLU A 102 -3.77 7.08 15.27
N GLN A 103 -3.22 7.87 14.36
CA GLN A 103 -3.88 8.32 13.14
C GLN A 103 -3.25 7.73 11.88
N THR A 104 -2.04 7.17 11.97
CA THR A 104 -1.32 6.63 10.82
C THR A 104 -1.01 5.15 11.00
N GLU A 105 -1.54 4.32 10.09
CA GLU A 105 -1.13 2.91 9.96
C GLU A 105 -0.44 2.71 8.61
N VAL A 106 0.72 2.06 8.63
CA VAL A 106 1.47 1.69 7.42
C VAL A 106 1.56 0.18 7.33
N ARG A 107 1.23 -0.35 6.15
CA ARG A 107 1.32 -1.77 5.81
C ARG A 107 2.08 -1.98 4.51
N VAL A 108 2.78 -3.09 4.46
CA VAL A 108 3.59 -3.52 3.32
C VAL A 108 2.85 -4.66 2.62
N SER A 109 2.78 -4.61 1.30
CA SER A 109 2.21 -5.67 0.46
C SER A 109 3.26 -6.21 -0.50
N ASP A 110 3.25 -7.54 -0.66
CA ASP A 110 4.06 -8.26 -1.64
C ASP A 110 3.29 -8.52 -2.96
N SER A 111 2.03 -8.10 -3.04
CA SER A 111 1.23 -8.14 -4.28
C SER A 111 1.52 -6.94 -5.17
N ASP A 112 1.28 -7.09 -6.48
CA ASP A 112 1.35 -5.97 -7.42
C ASP A 112 0.34 -4.88 -7.05
N LEU A 113 0.85 -3.67 -6.84
CA LEU A 113 0.08 -2.51 -6.43
C LEU A 113 -0.05 -1.51 -7.58
N ARG A 114 -1.15 -0.74 -7.55
CA ARG A 114 -1.31 0.46 -8.37
C ARG A 114 -1.33 1.67 -7.45
N ALA A 115 -0.55 2.69 -7.78
CA ALA A 115 -0.52 3.91 -7.01
C ALA A 115 -1.88 4.62 -7.05
N VAL A 116 -2.43 4.93 -5.87
CA VAL A 116 -3.72 5.60 -5.73
C VAL A 116 -3.78 6.32 -4.40
N LEU A 117 -4.43 7.47 -4.36
CA LEU A 117 -4.76 8.24 -3.16
C LEU A 117 -6.27 8.41 -3.15
N VAL A 118 -6.94 7.91 -2.12
CA VAL A 118 -8.38 8.08 -1.91
C VAL A 118 -8.60 8.91 -0.65
N VAL A 119 -9.43 9.95 -0.76
CA VAL A 119 -9.77 10.84 0.34
C VAL A 119 -11.26 10.78 0.64
N ASP A 120 -11.59 10.47 1.89
CA ASP A 120 -12.92 10.34 2.48
C ASP A 120 -13.89 9.39 1.72
N GLY A 121 -13.40 8.65 0.72
CA GLY A 121 -14.22 7.81 -0.15
C GLY A 121 -15.05 8.56 -1.18
N PHE A 122 -14.67 9.80 -1.51
CA PHE A 122 -15.37 10.63 -2.50
C PHE A 122 -14.50 11.04 -3.68
N THR A 123 -13.19 11.16 -3.48
CA THR A 123 -12.26 11.55 -4.54
C THR A 123 -11.05 10.65 -4.51
N ALA A 124 -10.61 10.22 -5.69
CA ALA A 124 -9.37 9.50 -5.88
C ALA A 124 -8.42 10.28 -6.80
N LEU A 125 -7.12 10.12 -6.58
CA LEU A 125 -6.05 10.59 -7.44
C LEU A 125 -5.16 9.40 -7.79
N MET A 126 -4.85 9.22 -9.07
CA MET A 126 -4.01 8.10 -9.53
C MET A 126 -3.21 8.50 -10.76
N PRO A 127 -2.04 7.88 -11.01
CA PRO A 127 -1.34 8.02 -12.29
C PRO A 127 -2.24 7.58 -13.45
N ALA A 128 -2.15 8.31 -14.55
CA ALA A 128 -2.86 8.07 -15.79
C ALA A 128 -1.84 7.91 -16.92
N ASN A 129 -1.98 6.83 -17.69
CA ASN A 129 -1.15 6.65 -18.89
C ASN A 129 -1.48 7.72 -19.92
N CYS A 130 -0.44 8.36 -20.45
CA CYS A 130 -0.59 9.29 -21.54
C CYS A 130 0.25 8.87 -22.75
N ALA A 131 -0.39 8.81 -23.92
CA ALA A 131 0.25 8.39 -25.17
C ALA A 131 1.36 9.35 -25.66
N GLY A 132 1.48 10.54 -25.05
CA GLY A 132 2.40 11.60 -25.47
C GLY A 132 3.71 11.74 -24.66
N GLY A 133 4.02 10.82 -23.76
CA GLY A 133 5.36 10.76 -23.12
C GLY A 133 5.58 11.65 -21.88
N GLY A 134 4.53 12.03 -21.16
CA GLY A 134 4.64 12.69 -19.85
C GLY A 134 3.75 12.03 -18.78
N GLU A 135 4.18 12.07 -17.52
CA GLU A 135 3.36 11.61 -16.39
C GLU A 135 2.11 12.49 -16.26
N GLN A 136 0.94 11.85 -16.36
CA GLN A 136 -0.34 12.48 -16.12
C GLN A 136 -1.00 11.82 -14.92
N PHE A 137 -1.92 12.54 -14.30
CA PHE A 137 -2.68 12.07 -13.16
C PHE A 137 -4.16 12.33 -13.39
N ALA A 138 -4.99 11.42 -12.93
CA ALA A 138 -6.43 11.53 -13.00
C ALA A 138 -6.98 11.80 -11.60
N VAL A 139 -7.77 12.86 -11.45
CA VAL A 139 -8.64 13.11 -10.32
C VAL A 139 -10.01 12.52 -10.67
N VAL A 140 -10.43 11.51 -9.92
CA VAL A 140 -11.67 10.77 -10.13
C VAL A 140 -12.65 11.13 -9.03
N ASN A 141 -13.80 11.68 -9.41
CA ASN A 141 -14.92 11.99 -8.51
C ASN A 141 -16.14 11.10 -8.76
N ASP A 142 -16.06 10.18 -9.73
CA ASP A 142 -17.10 9.19 -9.96
C ASP A 142 -17.21 8.22 -8.77
N MET A 143 -18.34 8.28 -8.07
CA MET A 143 -18.54 7.52 -6.84
C MET A 143 -18.45 6.00 -7.04
N ALA A 144 -18.91 5.47 -8.16
CA ALA A 144 -18.84 4.03 -8.43
C ALA A 144 -17.38 3.57 -8.55
N THR A 145 -16.58 4.34 -9.28
CA THR A 145 -15.14 4.10 -9.43
C THR A 145 -14.40 4.27 -8.11
N VAL A 146 -14.66 5.32 -7.34
CA VAL A 146 -14.01 5.53 -6.04
C VAL A 146 -14.34 4.40 -5.07
N ARG A 147 -15.58 3.93 -5.03
CA ARG A 147 -15.95 2.76 -4.20
C ARG A 147 -15.26 1.48 -4.64
N ALA A 148 -15.10 1.25 -5.95
CA ALA A 148 -14.34 0.11 -6.44
C ALA A 148 -12.86 0.18 -5.99
N LEU A 149 -12.23 1.37 -6.06
CA LEU A 149 -10.86 1.59 -5.60
C LEU A 149 -10.72 1.35 -4.08
N GLU A 150 -11.69 1.80 -3.28
CA GLU A 150 -11.71 1.53 -1.84
C GLU A 150 -11.85 0.04 -1.53
N LEU A 151 -12.69 -0.69 -2.28
CA LEU A 151 -12.84 -2.14 -2.10
C LEU A 151 -11.54 -2.88 -2.43
N LEU A 152 -10.87 -2.50 -3.52
CA LEU A 152 -9.54 -3.04 -3.86
C LEU A 152 -8.52 -2.73 -2.77
N PHE A 153 -8.49 -1.48 -2.29
CA PHE A 153 -7.62 -1.09 -1.18
C PHE A 153 -7.90 -1.92 0.08
N ALA A 154 -9.16 -2.07 0.48
CA ALA A 154 -9.55 -2.81 1.67
C ALA A 154 -9.17 -4.29 1.59
N GLY A 155 -9.33 -4.92 0.43
CA GLY A 155 -8.90 -6.30 0.18
C GLY A 155 -7.40 -6.48 0.37
N THR A 156 -6.60 -5.63 -0.30
CA THR A 156 -5.14 -5.70 -0.18
C THR A 156 -4.66 -5.33 1.22
N TRP A 157 -5.29 -4.34 1.86
CA TRP A 157 -4.99 -3.93 3.23
C TRP A 157 -5.16 -5.07 4.24
N GLY A 158 -6.22 -5.87 4.09
CA GLY A 158 -6.50 -7.02 4.95
C GLY A 158 -5.43 -8.12 4.87
N ALA A 159 -4.84 -8.31 3.69
CA ALA A 159 -3.76 -9.28 3.45
C ALA A 159 -2.35 -8.72 3.73
N ALA A 160 -2.22 -7.39 3.79
CA ALA A 160 -0.94 -6.73 3.98
C ALA A 160 -0.41 -6.84 5.42
N ARG A 161 0.91 -6.87 5.53
CA ARG A 161 1.64 -7.02 6.79
C ARG A 161 1.94 -5.65 7.41
N ARG A 162 1.97 -5.54 8.74
CA ARG A 162 2.34 -4.29 9.42
C ARG A 162 3.78 -3.91 9.10
N LEU A 163 4.04 -2.61 8.94
CA LEU A 163 5.38 -2.09 8.66
C LEU A 163 6.40 -2.52 9.72
N ALA A 164 6.05 -2.46 11.01
CA ALA A 164 6.94 -2.88 12.09
C ALA A 164 7.35 -4.37 11.97
N ASP A 165 6.43 -5.24 11.58
CA ASP A 165 6.71 -6.66 11.38
C ASP A 165 7.53 -6.91 10.11
N HIS A 166 7.40 -6.06 9.09
CA HIS A 166 8.25 -6.10 7.91
C HIS A 166 9.69 -5.66 8.22
N LEU A 167 9.87 -4.56 8.95
CA LEU A 167 11.19 -4.00 9.28
C LEU A 167 11.98 -4.85 10.29
N ARG A 168 11.30 -5.68 11.09
CA ARG A 168 11.95 -6.66 11.98
C ARG A 168 12.65 -7.80 11.24
N LEU A 169 12.27 -8.07 9.99
CA LEU A 169 12.91 -9.09 9.18
C LEU A 169 14.33 -8.67 8.79
N SER A 170 15.24 -9.65 8.69
CA SER A 170 16.58 -9.36 8.18
C SER A 170 16.48 -8.71 6.79
N PRO A 171 17.30 -7.69 6.47
CA PRO A 171 17.32 -7.09 5.14
C PRO A 171 17.51 -8.13 4.02
N ARG A 172 18.22 -9.23 4.32
CA ARG A 172 18.41 -10.35 3.39
C ARG A 172 17.09 -11.06 3.05
N LEU A 173 16.23 -11.31 4.04
CA LEU A 173 14.92 -11.96 3.82
C LEU A 173 13.97 -11.13 2.95
N ARG A 174 14.26 -9.83 2.77
CA ARG A 174 13.50 -8.91 1.91
C ARG A 174 13.99 -8.86 0.46
N LEU A 175 15.06 -9.60 0.12
CA LEU A 175 15.58 -9.64 -1.25
C LEU A 175 14.69 -10.50 -2.15
N GLU A 176 14.41 -10.01 -3.36
CA GLU A 176 13.64 -10.75 -4.38
C GLU A 176 14.21 -12.13 -4.69
N LEU A 177 15.54 -12.26 -4.72
CA LEU A 177 16.20 -13.55 -4.88
C LEU A 177 15.84 -14.53 -3.75
N VAL A 178 15.81 -14.05 -2.50
CA VAL A 178 15.47 -14.87 -1.34
C VAL A 178 14.00 -15.25 -1.36
N ARG A 179 13.11 -14.35 -1.78
CA ARG A 179 11.69 -14.65 -2.01
C ARG A 179 11.52 -15.82 -3.00
N LYS A 180 12.20 -15.78 -4.14
CA LYS A 180 12.20 -16.89 -5.12
C LYS A 180 12.73 -18.20 -4.54
N ILE A 181 13.78 -18.15 -3.73
CA ILE A 181 14.30 -19.34 -3.05
C ILE A 181 13.26 -19.90 -2.08
N LEU A 182 12.62 -19.07 -1.27
CA LEU A 182 11.56 -19.47 -0.33
C LEU A 182 10.38 -20.13 -1.05
N GLU A 183 9.95 -19.62 -2.21
CA GLU A 183 8.92 -20.25 -3.05
C GLU A 183 9.31 -21.68 -3.43
N ARG A 184 10.57 -21.90 -3.86
CA ARG A 184 11.07 -23.24 -4.22
C ARG A 184 11.16 -24.17 -3.02
N LEU A 185 11.57 -23.65 -1.85
CA LEU A 185 11.60 -24.42 -0.60
C LEU A 185 10.18 -24.85 -0.19
N ARG A 186 9.19 -23.96 -0.32
CA ARG A 186 7.77 -24.26 -0.06
C ARG A 186 7.23 -25.32 -1.01
N ALA A 187 7.59 -25.24 -2.30
CA ALA A 187 7.18 -26.20 -3.32
C ALA A 187 7.96 -27.53 -3.29
N GLY A 188 8.97 -27.67 -2.43
CA GLY A 188 9.70 -28.92 -2.23
C GLY A 188 10.69 -29.27 -3.35
N HIS A 189 11.17 -28.28 -4.10
CA HIS A 189 12.18 -28.51 -5.15
C HIS A 189 13.53 -28.91 -4.54
N THR A 190 14.31 -29.70 -5.30
CA THR A 190 15.71 -29.96 -4.97
C THR A 190 16.58 -28.72 -5.20
N ASP A 191 17.71 -28.64 -4.49
CA ASP A 191 18.64 -27.51 -4.61
C ASP A 191 19.14 -27.36 -6.06
N GLU A 192 19.40 -28.46 -6.76
CA GLU A 192 19.86 -28.48 -8.15
C GLU A 192 18.80 -27.93 -9.12
N ALA A 193 17.55 -28.37 -8.99
CA ALA A 193 16.45 -27.91 -9.85
C ALA A 193 16.15 -26.42 -9.61
N ALA A 194 16.08 -26.01 -8.34
CA ALA A 194 15.82 -24.63 -7.95
C ALA A 194 16.96 -23.67 -8.36
N ALA A 195 18.23 -24.10 -8.21
CA ALA A 195 19.38 -23.30 -8.62
C ALA A 195 19.38 -23.05 -10.14
N HIS A 196 19.05 -24.07 -10.93
CA HIS A 196 18.92 -23.95 -12.38
C HIS A 196 17.79 -22.99 -12.77
N GLU A 197 16.60 -23.13 -12.16
CA GLU A 197 15.43 -22.28 -12.48
C GLU A 197 15.67 -20.80 -12.13
N ILE A 198 16.39 -20.52 -11.03
CA ILE A 198 16.69 -19.15 -10.58
C ILE A 198 17.99 -18.60 -11.21
N ASN A 199 18.65 -19.38 -12.08
CA ASN A 199 19.87 -19.01 -12.81
C ASN A 199 21.04 -18.62 -11.88
N VAL A 200 21.32 -19.45 -10.86
CA VAL A 200 22.46 -19.30 -9.94
C VAL A 200 23.24 -20.62 -9.81
N SER A 201 24.52 -20.55 -9.42
CA SER A 201 25.28 -21.78 -9.14
C SER A 201 24.69 -22.54 -7.95
N LEU A 202 24.79 -23.88 -7.95
CA LEU A 202 24.35 -24.72 -6.83
C LEU A 202 25.00 -24.31 -5.50
N ARG A 203 26.28 -23.93 -5.53
CA ARG A 203 27.01 -23.41 -4.36
C ARG A 203 26.37 -22.14 -3.82
N THR A 204 26.04 -21.20 -4.70
CA THR A 204 25.38 -19.94 -4.35
C THR A 204 24.00 -20.20 -3.75
N TYR A 205 23.21 -21.08 -4.37
CA TYR A 205 21.88 -21.46 -3.89
C TYR A 205 21.95 -22.07 -2.48
N ARG A 206 22.81 -23.07 -2.27
CA ARG A 206 22.98 -23.72 -0.95
C ARG A 206 23.45 -22.76 0.14
N ARG A 207 24.31 -21.80 -0.20
CA ARG A 207 24.72 -20.73 0.74
C ARG A 207 23.50 -19.89 1.17
N TYR A 208 22.68 -19.46 0.21
CA TYR A 208 21.44 -18.71 0.53
C TYR A 208 20.48 -19.54 1.37
N VAL A 209 20.26 -20.82 1.06
CA VAL A 209 19.41 -21.70 1.87
C VAL A 209 19.92 -21.79 3.31
N ALA A 210 21.22 -21.97 3.51
CA ALA A 210 21.82 -22.02 4.85
C ALA A 210 21.68 -20.69 5.62
N GLU A 211 21.71 -19.54 4.92
CA GLU A 211 21.43 -18.23 5.49
C GLU A 211 19.95 -18.08 5.87
N ILE A 212 19.04 -18.47 4.97
CA ILE A 212 17.59 -18.43 5.18
C ILE A 212 17.18 -19.28 6.37
N LEU A 213 17.70 -20.51 6.48
CA LEU A 213 17.41 -21.40 7.61
C LEU A 213 17.81 -20.78 8.95
N ARG A 214 18.95 -20.07 8.99
CA ARG A 214 19.37 -19.34 10.19
C ARG A 214 18.49 -18.13 10.47
N ASP A 215 18.21 -17.31 9.45
CA ASP A 215 17.41 -16.09 9.61
C ASP A 215 15.96 -16.40 9.99
N LEU A 216 15.43 -17.55 9.56
CA LEU A 216 14.08 -18.03 9.90
C LEU A 216 14.05 -18.95 11.11
N ASP A 217 15.19 -19.28 11.72
CA ASP A 217 15.27 -20.26 12.81
C ASP A 217 14.55 -21.59 12.43
N ALA A 218 14.90 -22.13 11.26
CA ALA A 218 14.32 -23.34 10.70
C ALA A 218 15.38 -24.45 10.59
N ILE A 219 14.99 -25.67 10.96
CA ILE A 219 15.85 -26.87 10.95
C ILE A 219 15.69 -27.70 9.67
N SER A 220 14.73 -27.37 8.81
CA SER A 220 14.54 -28.03 7.52
C SER A 220 14.06 -27.07 6.43
N ARG A 221 14.32 -27.43 5.17
CA ARG A 221 13.88 -26.69 3.98
C ARG A 221 12.36 -26.53 3.92
N PHE A 222 11.62 -27.59 4.20
CA PHE A 222 10.17 -27.57 4.24
C PHE A 222 9.65 -26.63 5.33
N GLN A 223 10.21 -26.72 6.54
CA GLN A 223 9.86 -25.82 7.63
C GLN A 223 10.16 -24.35 7.28
N ALA A 224 11.27 -24.07 6.58
CA ALA A 224 11.58 -22.72 6.12
C ALA A 224 10.49 -22.17 5.19
N GLY A 225 10.03 -22.98 4.23
CA GLY A 225 8.91 -22.62 3.36
C GLY A 225 7.61 -22.36 4.12
N ALA A 226 7.28 -23.20 5.11
CA ALA A 226 6.10 -23.01 5.95
C ALA A 226 6.20 -21.74 6.84
N ARG A 227 7.36 -21.51 7.45
CA ARG A 227 7.61 -20.34 8.31
C ARG A 227 7.63 -19.04 7.50
N ALA A 228 8.06 -19.09 6.24
CA ALA A 228 7.94 -17.95 5.34
C ALA A 228 6.49 -17.52 5.13
N VAL A 229 5.54 -18.45 4.98
CA VAL A 229 4.10 -18.13 4.92
C VAL A 229 3.61 -17.54 6.25
N GLN A 230 3.97 -18.14 7.39
CA GLN A 230 3.58 -17.65 8.71
C GLN A 230 4.06 -16.22 8.99
N LEU A 231 5.25 -15.88 8.49
CA LEU A 231 5.85 -14.55 8.63
C LEU A 231 5.42 -13.58 7.51
N GLY A 232 4.48 -13.98 6.65
CA GLY A 232 3.98 -13.18 5.53
C GLY A 232 5.07 -12.79 4.53
N LEU A 233 6.08 -13.63 4.34
CA LEU A 233 7.10 -13.49 3.28
C LEU A 233 6.65 -14.11 1.95
N LEU A 234 5.66 -15.00 2.03
CA LEU A 234 4.99 -15.64 0.90
C LEU A 234 3.48 -15.59 1.14
N PRO A 235 2.67 -15.57 0.08
CA PRO A 235 1.22 -15.75 0.20
C PRO A 235 0.90 -17.13 0.79
N ALA A 236 -0.22 -17.21 1.51
CA ALA A 236 -0.75 -18.46 2.06
C ALA A 236 -1.14 -19.46 0.96
#